data_AF-A0A2V7FXY4-F1
#
_entry.id   AF-A0A2V7FXY4-F1
#
_cell.length_a   1.000
_cell.length_b   1.000
_cell.length_c   1.000
_cell.angle_alpha   90.00
_cell.angle_beta   90.00
_cell.angle_gamma   90.00
#
_symmetry.space_group_name_H-M   'P 1'
#
loop_
_entity.id
_entity.type
_entity.pdbx_description
1 polymer ?
#
loop_
_entity_poly.entity_id
_entity_poly.type
_entity_poly.pdbx_seq_one_letter_code
_entity_poly.pdbx_strand_id
1 'polypeptide(L)'
;MDAAGAANCLVLQYRWKKDQALTAARRFQHEQDSTAQVTADSGWRADAARHLKEIKQCASDPSGDVTRCLLGFGWAEARAKATDDSLWRANGSKRRQEIQTCARRKDMQVGACLQLYYKWSADRALAVYDSIRRAQLLRR
;
A
#
# COMPACT_ATOMS: atom_id res chain seq x y z
N MET A 1 -2.78 -27.71 0.43
CA MET A 1 -3.09 -28.53 -0.77
C MET A 1 -3.79 -27.62 -1.75
N ASP A 2 -3.38 -27.58 -3.00
CA ASP A 2 -3.97 -26.70 -4.02
C ASP A 2 -5.18 -27.36 -4.70
N ALA A 3 -5.94 -26.59 -5.48
CA ALA A 3 -7.12 -27.11 -6.19
C ALA A 3 -6.79 -28.27 -7.14
N ALA A 4 -5.58 -28.33 -7.69
CA ALA A 4 -5.16 -29.42 -8.57
C ALA A 4 -4.98 -30.75 -7.79
N GLY A 5 -4.32 -30.70 -6.63
CA GLY A 5 -4.20 -31.83 -5.72
C GLY A 5 -5.57 -32.32 -5.22
N ALA A 6 -6.43 -31.40 -4.80
CA ALA A 6 -7.78 -31.74 -4.34
C ALA A 6 -8.66 -32.33 -5.46
N ALA A 7 -8.56 -31.82 -6.69
CA ALA A 7 -9.28 -32.38 -7.83
C ALA A 7 -8.82 -33.80 -8.16
N ASN A 8 -7.51 -34.08 -8.08
CA ASN A 8 -6.97 -35.42 -8.30
C ASN A 8 -7.48 -36.41 -7.24
N CYS A 9 -7.59 -36.00 -5.97
CA CYS A 9 -8.22 -36.83 -4.93
C CYS A 9 -9.67 -37.18 -5.27
N LEU A 10 -10.47 -36.21 -5.73
CA LEU A 10 -11.87 -36.42 -6.13
C LEU A 10 -12.00 -37.37 -7.33
N VAL A 11 -11.09 -37.28 -8.31
CA VAL A 11 -11.07 -38.17 -9.47
C VAL A 11 -10.66 -39.59 -9.06
N LEU A 12 -9.56 -39.73 -8.31
CA LEU A 12 -8.97 -41.04 -7.99
C LEU A 12 -9.79 -41.82 -6.95
N GLN A 13 -10.28 -41.15 -5.91
CA GLN A 13 -10.96 -41.83 -4.80
C GLN A 13 -12.47 -41.90 -5.00
N TYR A 14 -13.07 -40.88 -5.61
CA TYR A 14 -14.53 -40.76 -5.71
C TYR A 14 -15.04 -40.85 -7.15
N ARG A 15 -14.16 -41.08 -8.13
CA ARG A 15 -14.48 -41.24 -9.56
C ARG A 15 -15.26 -40.06 -10.16
N TRP A 16 -15.03 -38.86 -9.65
CA TRP A 16 -15.62 -37.65 -10.22
C TRP A 16 -15.09 -37.41 -11.63
N LYS A 17 -15.90 -36.80 -12.49
CA LYS A 17 -15.42 -36.30 -13.79
C LYS A 17 -14.40 -35.19 -13.54
N LYS A 18 -13.30 -35.20 -14.29
CA LYS A 18 -12.15 -34.29 -14.09
C LYS A 18 -12.56 -32.81 -14.02
N ASP A 19 -13.45 -32.37 -14.90
CA ASP A 19 -13.88 -30.97 -14.97
C ASP A 19 -14.76 -30.58 -13.78
N GLN A 20 -15.60 -31.51 -13.31
CA GLN A 20 -16.43 -31.33 -12.11
C GLN A 20 -15.58 -31.31 -10.85
N ALA A 21 -14.59 -32.20 -10.75
CA ALA A 21 -13.63 -32.26 -9.65
C ALA A 21 -12.80 -30.97 -9.57
N LEU A 22 -12.32 -30.46 -10.70
CA LEU A 22 -11.54 -29.21 -10.74
C LEU A 22 -12.39 -28.00 -10.35
N THR A 23 -13.64 -27.93 -10.83
CA THR A 23 -14.56 -26.84 -10.48
C THR A 23 -14.88 -26.84 -8.99
N ALA A 24 -15.19 -28.01 -8.41
CA ALA A 24 -15.46 -28.14 -6.99
C ALA A 24 -14.23 -27.84 -6.14
N ALA A 25 -13.05 -28.33 -6.52
CA ALA A 25 -11.81 -28.05 -5.81
C ALA A 25 -11.43 -26.56 -5.83
N ARG A 26 -11.62 -25.87 -6.96
CA ARG A 26 -11.42 -24.41 -7.05
C ARG A 26 -12.39 -23.65 -6.16
N ARG A 27 -13.66 -24.03 -6.17
CA ARG A 27 -14.68 -23.41 -5.30
C ARG A 27 -14.33 -23.59 -3.83
N PHE A 28 -13.94 -24.80 -3.44
CA PHE A 28 -13.55 -25.09 -2.06
C PHE A 28 -12.29 -24.33 -1.65
N GLN A 29 -11.27 -24.27 -2.53
CA GLN A 29 -10.08 -23.46 -2.27
C GLN A 29 -10.45 -21.98 -2.08
N HIS A 30 -11.29 -21.42 -2.94
CA HIS A 30 -11.78 -20.06 -2.80
C HIS A 30 -12.55 -19.84 -1.48
N GLU A 31 -13.39 -20.78 -1.06
CA GLU A 31 -14.10 -20.72 0.22
C GLU A 31 -13.12 -20.71 1.40
N GLN A 32 -12.10 -21.57 1.39
CA GLN A 32 -11.05 -21.57 2.42
C GLN A 32 -10.28 -20.25 2.45
N ASP A 33 -9.84 -19.78 1.30
CA ASP A 33 -9.08 -18.53 1.16
C ASP A 33 -9.93 -17.35 1.65
N SER A 34 -11.22 -17.32 1.30
CA SER A 34 -12.17 -16.31 1.76
C SER A 34 -12.37 -16.36 3.27
N THR A 35 -12.52 -17.53 3.87
CA THR A 35 -12.64 -17.66 5.33
C THR A 35 -11.36 -17.21 6.03
N ALA A 36 -10.19 -17.64 5.55
CA ALA A 36 -8.91 -17.23 6.09
C ALA A 36 -8.73 -15.71 6.02
N GLN A 37 -9.12 -15.09 4.91
CA GLN A 37 -9.09 -13.64 4.74
C GLN A 37 -10.04 -12.93 5.71
N VAL A 38 -11.27 -13.41 5.87
CA VAL A 38 -12.23 -12.82 6.84
C VAL A 38 -11.70 -12.90 8.26
N THR A 39 -11.08 -14.02 8.65
CA THR A 39 -10.47 -14.17 9.97
C THR A 39 -9.27 -13.25 10.16
N ALA A 40 -8.41 -13.11 9.14
CA ALA A 40 -7.28 -12.18 9.19
C ALA A 40 -7.76 -10.72 9.32
N ASP A 41 -8.80 -10.36 8.57
CA ASP A 41 -9.36 -9.01 8.60
C ASP A 41 -10.14 -8.72 9.89
N SER A 42 -10.77 -9.72 10.51
CA SER A 42 -11.47 -9.54 11.79
C SER A 42 -10.49 -9.31 12.94
N GLY A 43 -9.41 -10.09 13.01
CA GLY A 43 -8.33 -9.87 13.97
C GLY A 43 -7.70 -8.48 13.80
N TRP A 44 -7.43 -8.10 12.55
CA TRP A 44 -6.92 -6.76 12.23
C TRP A 44 -7.87 -5.63 12.67
N ARG A 45 -9.17 -5.78 12.44
CA ARG A 45 -10.18 -4.78 12.86
C ARG A 45 -10.36 -4.73 14.37
N ALA A 46 -10.22 -5.84 15.09
CA ALA A 46 -10.28 -5.86 16.55
C ALA A 46 -9.21 -4.94 17.16
N ASP A 47 -8.05 -4.86 16.52
CA ASP A 47 -6.93 -4.01 16.93
C ASP A 47 -6.94 -2.59 16.32
N ALA A 48 -8.06 -2.15 15.72
CA ALA A 48 -8.13 -0.87 15.02
C ALA A 48 -7.73 0.34 15.87
N ALA A 49 -8.07 0.35 17.16
CA ALA A 49 -7.68 1.43 18.07
C ALA A 49 -6.17 1.48 18.31
N ARG A 50 -5.50 0.31 18.36
CA ARG A 50 -4.03 0.22 18.44
C ARG A 50 -3.42 0.72 17.15
N HIS A 51 -3.91 0.25 16.00
CA HIS A 51 -3.44 0.66 14.69
C HIS A 51 -3.57 2.18 14.44
N LEU A 52 -4.66 2.80 14.91
CA LEU A 52 -4.81 4.26 14.83
C LEU A 52 -3.75 5.02 15.65
N LYS A 53 -3.32 4.48 16.79
CA LYS A 53 -2.24 5.08 17.60
C LYS A 53 -0.89 4.94 16.90
N GLU A 54 -0.60 3.74 16.39
CA GLU A 54 0.62 3.45 15.62
C GLU A 54 0.72 4.36 14.40
N ILE A 55 -0.38 4.54 13.65
CA ILE A 55 -0.47 5.47 12.52
C ILE A 55 -0.15 6.91 12.95
N LYS A 56 -0.78 7.41 14.03
CA LYS A 56 -0.55 8.79 14.50
C LYS A 56 0.89 9.00 14.94
N GLN A 57 1.48 8.00 15.59
CA GLN A 57 2.87 8.03 16.02
C GLN A 57 3.81 8.08 14.82
N CYS A 58 3.63 7.18 13.85
CA CYS A 58 4.44 7.15 12.64
C CYS A 58 4.25 8.38 11.75
N ALA A 59 3.04 8.95 11.69
CA ALA A 59 2.79 10.19 10.96
C ALA A 59 3.47 11.42 11.59
N SER A 60 3.80 11.34 12.88
CA SER A 60 4.51 12.40 13.62
C SER A 60 6.02 12.15 13.72
N ASP A 61 6.51 11.03 13.18
CA ASP A 61 7.93 10.66 13.24
C ASP A 61 8.78 11.69 12.45
N PRO A 62 9.86 12.24 13.05
CA PRO A 62 10.71 13.25 12.40
C PRO A 62 11.38 12.78 11.10
N SER A 63 11.53 11.47 10.90
CA SER A 63 12.10 10.91 9.67
C SER A 63 11.18 11.02 8.46
N GLY A 64 9.86 11.16 8.68
CA GLY A 64 8.85 11.20 7.62
C GLY A 64 8.60 9.86 6.91
N ASP A 65 9.23 8.77 7.37
CA ASP A 65 9.13 7.44 6.77
C ASP A 65 8.09 6.58 7.50
N VAL A 66 6.82 6.81 7.16
CA VAL A 66 5.69 6.13 7.78
C VAL A 66 5.74 4.62 7.53
N THR A 67 6.13 4.19 6.33
CA THR A 67 6.20 2.76 5.99
C THR A 67 7.20 2.05 6.90
N ARG A 68 8.44 2.56 7.01
CA ARG A 68 9.46 1.95 7.87
C ARG A 68 9.06 1.96 9.35
N CYS A 69 8.42 3.04 9.81
CA CYS A 69 7.93 3.10 11.18
C CYS A 69 6.85 2.02 11.45
N LEU A 70 5.87 1.85 10.55
CA LEU A 70 4.83 0.83 10.70
C LEU A 70 5.37 -0.60 10.60
N LEU A 71 6.39 -0.84 9.77
CA LEU A 71 7.11 -2.12 9.75
C LEU A 71 7.73 -2.44 11.11
N GLY A 72 8.22 -1.43 11.85
CA GLY A 72 8.72 -1.58 13.22
C GLY A 72 7.64 -2.04 14.22
N PHE A 73 6.37 -1.75 13.95
CA PHE A 73 5.22 -2.27 14.71
C PHE A 73 4.75 -3.66 14.24
N GLY A 74 5.47 -4.29 13.31
CA GLY A 74 5.11 -5.61 12.78
C GLY A 74 3.99 -5.59 11.74
N TRP A 75 3.70 -4.44 11.15
CA TRP A 75 2.74 -4.37 10.04
C TRP A 75 3.25 -5.15 8.83
N ALA A 76 2.34 -5.83 8.12
CA ALA A 76 2.66 -6.37 6.81
C ALA A 76 3.03 -5.22 5.84
N GLU A 77 4.09 -5.39 5.05
CA GLU A 77 4.62 -4.35 4.16
C GLU A 77 3.57 -3.74 3.24
N ALA A 78 2.74 -4.58 2.61
CA ALA A 78 1.67 -4.12 1.73
C ALA A 78 0.66 -3.20 2.46
N ARG A 79 0.34 -3.50 3.73
CA ARG A 79 -0.56 -2.66 4.55
C ARG A 79 0.13 -1.38 4.99
N ALA A 80 1.41 -1.46 5.40
CA ALA A 80 2.19 -0.28 5.80
C ALA A 80 2.31 0.73 4.66
N LYS A 81 2.61 0.25 3.44
CA LYS A 81 2.67 1.07 2.23
C LYS A 81 1.31 1.66 1.85
N ALA A 82 0.25 0.85 1.87
CA ALA A 82 -1.10 1.33 1.57
C ALA A 82 -1.56 2.43 2.55
N THR A 83 -1.21 2.28 3.83
CA THR A 83 -1.48 3.29 4.86
C THR A 83 -0.71 4.58 4.62
N ASP A 84 0.59 4.51 4.35
CA ASP A 84 1.39 5.70 4.01
C ASP A 84 0.82 6.41 2.77
N ASP A 85 0.49 5.67 1.70
CA ASP A 85 -0.11 6.25 0.50
C ASP A 85 -1.49 6.87 0.76
N SER A 86 -2.27 6.32 1.71
CA SER A 86 -3.57 6.86 2.12
C SER A 86 -3.39 8.18 2.88
N LEU A 87 -2.49 8.22 3.86
CA LEU A 87 -2.15 9.44 4.62
C LEU A 87 -1.59 10.53 3.71
N TRP A 88 -0.78 10.14 2.73
CA TRP A 88 -0.26 11.02 1.71
C TRP A 88 -1.39 11.69 0.92
N ARG A 89 -2.33 10.90 0.41
CA ARG A 89 -3.49 11.38 -0.37
C ARG A 89 -4.44 12.24 0.47
N ALA A 90 -4.70 11.85 1.72
CA ALA A 90 -5.55 12.61 2.64
C ALA A 90 -5.04 14.04 2.86
N ASN A 91 -3.72 14.24 2.81
CA ASN A 91 -3.09 15.54 2.99
C ASN A 91 -2.82 16.32 1.68
N GLY A 92 -3.52 15.99 0.59
CA GLY A 92 -3.23 16.54 -0.74
C GLY A 92 -3.29 18.08 -0.86
N SER A 93 -4.13 18.76 -0.07
CA SER A 93 -4.14 20.24 -0.02
C SER A 93 -2.83 20.82 0.51
N LYS A 94 -2.34 20.29 1.65
CA LYS A 94 -1.05 20.65 2.23
C LYS A 94 0.08 20.37 1.24
N ARG A 95 0.10 19.20 0.60
CA ARG A 95 1.13 18.84 -0.39
C ARG A 95 1.17 19.80 -1.58
N ARG A 96 0.00 20.27 -2.06
CA ARG A 96 -0.04 21.31 -3.11
C ARG A 96 0.58 22.63 -2.65
N GLN A 97 0.35 23.06 -1.42
CA GLN A 97 0.95 24.28 -0.86
C GLN A 97 2.47 24.16 -0.73
N GLU A 98 2.98 23.00 -0.31
CA GLU A 98 4.41 22.72 -0.22
C GLU A 98 5.09 22.78 -1.59
N ILE A 99 4.48 22.15 -2.62
CA ILE A 99 4.95 22.23 -4.00
C ILE A 99 4.98 23.68 -4.48
N GLN A 100 3.91 24.45 -4.26
CA GLN A 100 3.86 25.86 -4.69
C GLN A 100 4.93 26.71 -3.99
N THR A 101 5.14 26.48 -2.69
CA THR A 101 6.19 27.16 -1.92
C THR A 101 7.57 26.84 -2.49
N CYS A 102 7.88 25.55 -2.71
CA CYS A 102 9.15 25.14 -3.29
C CYS A 102 9.33 25.58 -4.76
N ALA A 103 8.26 25.64 -5.56
CA ALA A 103 8.31 26.07 -6.95
C ALA A 103 8.59 27.57 -7.12
N ARG A 104 8.32 28.39 -6.09
CA ARG A 104 8.64 29.83 -6.09
C ARG A 104 10.10 30.10 -5.76
N ARG A 105 10.82 29.14 -5.18
CA ARG A 105 12.23 29.29 -4.82
C ARG A 105 13.09 29.23 -6.08
N LYS A 106 14.02 30.18 -6.20
CA LYS A 106 14.98 30.25 -7.33
C LYS A 106 16.34 29.66 -6.98
N ASP A 107 16.60 29.48 -5.69
CA ASP A 107 17.87 29.02 -5.12
C ASP A 107 18.02 27.49 -5.11
N MET A 108 16.96 26.74 -5.37
CA MET A 108 16.95 25.28 -5.20
C MET A 108 15.96 24.59 -6.14
N GLN A 109 16.28 23.36 -6.56
CA GLN A 109 15.34 22.50 -7.28
C GLN A 109 14.16 22.09 -6.39
N VAL A 110 12.96 22.02 -6.98
CA VAL A 110 11.72 21.69 -6.25
C VAL A 110 11.83 20.36 -5.49
N GLY A 111 12.37 19.31 -6.12
CA GLY A 111 12.54 18.01 -5.47
C GLY A 111 13.43 18.07 -4.22
N ALA A 112 14.57 18.77 -4.30
CA ALA A 112 15.47 18.95 -3.15
C ALA A 112 14.81 19.75 -2.03
N CYS A 113 14.08 20.82 -2.37
CA CYS A 113 13.32 21.61 -1.40
C CYS A 113 12.27 20.75 -0.67
N LEU A 114 11.55 19.91 -1.41
CA LEU A 114 10.53 19.02 -0.84
C LEU A 114 11.12 17.98 0.13
N GLN A 115 12.28 17.41 -0.20
CA GLN A 115 12.96 16.46 0.69
C GLN A 115 13.51 17.14 1.95
N LEU A 116 14.21 18.27 1.79
CA LEU A 116 14.88 18.94 2.91
C LEU A 116 13.90 19.53 3.91
N TYR A 117 12.90 20.27 3.43
CA TYR A 117 12.01 21.07 4.27
C TYR A 117 10.71 20.35 4.63
N TYR A 118 10.23 19.45 3.78
CA TYR A 118 8.93 18.80 3.97
C TYR A 118 9.01 17.29 4.14
N LYS A 119 10.24 16.73 4.17
CA LYS A 119 10.51 15.30 4.39
C LYS A 119 9.79 14.39 3.41
N TRP A 120 9.63 14.87 2.18
CA TRP A 120 9.13 14.02 1.11
C TRP A 120 10.11 12.87 0.88
N SER A 121 9.59 11.67 0.63
CA SER A 121 10.44 10.57 0.16
C SER A 121 11.08 10.94 -1.18
N ALA A 122 12.24 10.34 -1.46
CA ALA A 122 12.97 10.59 -2.72
C ALA A 122 12.07 10.33 -3.94
N ASP A 123 11.36 9.20 -3.94
CA ASP A 123 10.44 8.82 -5.03
C ASP A 123 9.34 9.87 -5.26
N ARG A 124 8.70 10.34 -4.19
CA ARG A 124 7.60 11.33 -4.29
C ARG A 124 8.13 12.68 -4.77
N ALA A 125 9.30 13.10 -4.30
CA ALA A 125 9.92 14.34 -4.70
C ALA A 125 10.39 14.31 -6.16
N LEU A 126 10.98 13.20 -6.61
CA LEU A 126 11.38 12.99 -8.00
C LEU A 126 10.18 12.97 -8.94
N ALA A 127 9.12 12.23 -8.59
CA ALA A 127 7.91 12.16 -9.40
C ALA A 127 7.27 13.54 -9.63
N VAL A 128 7.23 14.40 -8.60
CA VAL A 128 6.73 15.78 -8.75
C VAL A 128 7.67 16.63 -9.60
N TYR A 129 8.98 16.55 -9.36
CA TYR A 129 9.96 17.29 -10.14
C TYR A 129 9.84 16.95 -11.64
N ASP A 130 9.76 15.66 -11.99
CA ASP A 130 9.59 15.18 -13.36
C ASP A 130 8.25 15.61 -13.97
N SER A 131 7.18 15.62 -13.18
CA SER A 131 5.86 16.10 -13.62
C SER A 131 5.90 17.59 -13.97
N ILE A 132 6.50 18.42 -13.11
CA ILE A 132 6.66 19.86 -13.35
C ILE A 132 7.52 20.11 -14.58
N ARG A 133 8.65 19.42 -14.71
CA ARG A 133 9.56 19.57 -15.85
C ARG A 133 8.90 19.19 -17.17
N ARG A 134 8.12 18.10 -17.19
CA ARG A 134 7.29 17.72 -18.36
C ARG A 134 6.25 18.79 -18.70
N ALA A 135 5.54 19.32 -17.71
CA ALA A 135 4.54 20.36 -17.93
C ALA A 135 5.17 21.67 -18.48
N GLN A 136 6.40 21.99 -18.09
CA GLN A 136 7.13 23.14 -18.63
C GLN A 136 7.56 22.94 -20.09
N LEU A 137 7.96 21.72 -20.46
CA LEU A 137 8.31 21.40 -21.85
C LEU A 137 7.11 21.51 -22.79
N LEU A 138 5.92 21.11 -22.33
CA LEU A 138 4.67 21.19 -23.11
C LEU A 138 4.11 22.61 -23.28
N ARG A 139 4.61 23.58 -22.51
CA ARG A 139 4.20 24.99 -22.58
C ARG A 139 5.11 25.85 -23.46
N ARG A 140 6.14 25.25 -24.06
CA ARG A 140 7.02 25.86 -25.05
C ARG A 140 6.58 25.45 -26.44
#